data_AF-A0A080V6U4-F1
#
_entry.id   AF-A0A080V6U4-F1
#
_cell.length_a   1.000
_cell.length_b   1.000
_cell.length_c   1.000
_cell.angle_alpha   90.00
_cell.angle_beta   90.00
_cell.angle_gamma   90.00
#
_symmetry.space_group_name_H-M   'P 1'
#
loop_
_entity.id
_entity.type
_entity.pdbx_description
1 polymer ?
#
loop_
_entity_poly.entity_id
_entity_poly.type
_entity_poly.pdbx_seq_one_letter_code
_entity_poly.pdbx_strand_id
1 'polypeptide(L)'
;MAEINIYQNPGQSLANIYKGFARQCNPGFVFPEAQTIEAWDIPLKLHPEFVPGGDISKADQQYSTLLAQELANGVTIGFRMVNEKERVCNGEILPLLTSMAQNLDRIKARFGSGYLDRFKGSPNVYPTDVGLSPDASGGISQESGLLVSYGVNLRTLAPGTWQAMTLPEDIKTLVGPGVGLRLDAPNFSDVFNTIKSGLRYTTAVALLLAYFAAI
;
A
#
# COMPACT_ATOMS: atom_id res chain seq x y z
N MET A 1 -22.58 -12.17 14.43
CA MET A 1 -21.70 -11.36 13.56
C MET A 1 -20.90 -10.46 14.48
N ALA A 2 -19.57 -10.47 14.41
CA ALA A 2 -18.78 -9.53 15.19
C ALA A 2 -19.07 -8.11 14.67
N GLU A 3 -19.36 -7.17 15.59
CA GLU A 3 -19.46 -5.76 15.24
C GLU A 3 -18.07 -5.24 14.88
N ILE A 4 -17.83 -5.02 13.59
CA ILE A 4 -16.57 -4.48 13.08
C ILE A 4 -16.78 -3.07 12.51
N ASN A 5 -15.77 -2.22 12.60
CA ASN A 5 -15.72 -0.92 11.93
C ASN A 5 -14.34 -0.70 11.29
N ILE A 6 -14.29 0.20 10.31
CA ILE A 6 -13.10 0.44 9.48
C ILE A 6 -11.92 1.03 10.27
N TYR A 7 -12.16 1.71 11.38
CA TYR A 7 -11.09 2.30 12.20
C TYR A 7 -10.30 1.23 12.96
N GLN A 8 -11.00 0.28 13.59
CA GLN A 8 -10.39 -0.76 14.41
C GLN A 8 -10.11 -2.05 13.64
N ASN A 9 -10.81 -2.28 12.53
CA ASN A 9 -10.71 -3.48 11.70
C ASN A 9 -10.59 -3.11 10.21
N PRO A 10 -9.62 -2.25 9.82
CA PRO A 10 -9.49 -1.76 8.45
C PRO A 10 -9.37 -2.91 7.45
N GLY A 11 -8.57 -3.93 7.77
CA GLY A 11 -8.37 -5.09 6.92
C GLY A 11 -9.66 -5.86 6.66
N GLN A 12 -10.44 -6.16 7.70
CA GLN A 12 -11.72 -6.86 7.54
C GLN A 12 -12.76 -6.01 6.81
N SER A 13 -12.88 -4.72 7.15
CA SER A 13 -13.84 -3.82 6.48
C SER A 13 -13.55 -3.67 4.99
N LEU A 14 -12.28 -3.41 4.63
CA LEU A 14 -11.87 -3.27 3.24
C LEU A 14 -11.92 -4.61 2.49
N ALA A 15 -11.49 -5.71 3.11
CA ALA A 15 -11.57 -7.05 2.50
C ALA A 15 -13.02 -7.42 2.15
N ASN A 16 -13.99 -7.10 3.01
CA ASN A 16 -15.41 -7.35 2.72
C ASN A 16 -15.90 -6.60 1.48
N ILE A 17 -15.46 -5.34 1.29
CA ILE A 17 -15.78 -4.53 0.11
C ILE A 17 -15.15 -5.16 -1.14
N TYR A 18 -13.85 -5.45 -1.10
CA TYR A 18 -13.13 -6.00 -2.25
C TYR A 18 -13.53 -7.42 -2.60
N LYS A 19 -14.00 -8.23 -1.63
CA LYS A 19 -14.64 -9.53 -1.87
C LYS A 19 -15.91 -9.38 -2.68
N GLY A 20 -16.69 -8.34 -2.41
CA GLY A 20 -17.85 -7.94 -3.21
C GLY A 20 -17.47 -7.61 -4.66
N PHE A 21 -16.45 -6.77 -4.86
CA PHE A 21 -15.96 -6.44 -6.21
C PHE A 21 -15.39 -7.65 -6.94
N ALA A 22 -14.56 -8.46 -6.29
CA ALA A 22 -13.99 -9.67 -6.88
C ALA A 22 -15.07 -10.66 -7.34
N ARG A 23 -16.14 -10.83 -6.54
CA ARG A 23 -17.29 -11.66 -6.91
C ARG A 23 -18.05 -11.11 -8.12
N GLN A 24 -18.17 -9.79 -8.25
CA GLN A 24 -18.76 -9.16 -9.44
C GLN A 24 -17.87 -9.33 -10.68
N CYS A 25 -16.55 -9.30 -10.50
CA CYS A 25 -15.58 -9.55 -11.56
C CYS A 25 -15.65 -10.99 -12.07
N ASN A 26 -15.46 -11.95 -11.17
CA ASN A 26 -15.50 -13.37 -11.49
C ASN A 26 -15.94 -14.16 -10.24
N PRO A 27 -17.16 -14.74 -10.22
CA PRO A 27 -17.62 -15.57 -9.10
C PRO A 27 -16.76 -16.80 -8.81
N GLY A 28 -15.97 -17.27 -9.78
CA GLY A 28 -15.04 -18.39 -9.62
C GLY A 28 -13.65 -17.98 -9.11
N PHE A 29 -13.39 -16.67 -8.93
CA PHE A 29 -12.13 -16.21 -8.34
C PHE A 29 -12.09 -16.58 -6.85
N VAL A 30 -11.05 -17.30 -6.45
CA VAL A 30 -10.82 -17.67 -5.05
C VAL A 30 -10.22 -16.46 -4.33
N PHE A 31 -11.07 -15.69 -3.63
CA PHE A 31 -10.66 -14.49 -2.92
C PHE A 31 -9.71 -14.80 -1.75
N PRO A 32 -8.49 -14.25 -1.71
CA PRO A 32 -7.50 -14.50 -0.65
C PRO A 32 -7.81 -13.68 0.61
N GLU A 33 -8.89 -14.05 1.31
CA GLU A 33 -9.46 -13.28 2.42
C GLU A 33 -8.46 -13.07 3.57
N ALA A 34 -7.81 -14.14 4.02
CA ALA A 34 -6.89 -14.08 5.15
C ALA A 34 -5.70 -13.15 4.88
N GLN A 35 -5.07 -13.27 3.71
CA GLN A 35 -3.95 -12.42 3.33
C GLN A 35 -4.38 -10.96 3.15
N THR A 36 -5.56 -10.72 2.57
CA THR A 36 -6.07 -9.37 2.33
C THR A 36 -6.35 -8.63 3.64
N ILE A 37 -6.99 -9.30 4.61
CA ILE A 37 -7.23 -8.75 5.95
C ILE A 37 -5.91 -8.45 6.63
N GLU A 38 -5.00 -9.43 6.67
CA GLU A 38 -3.72 -9.28 7.35
C GLU A 38 -2.88 -8.15 6.75
N ALA A 39 -2.82 -8.04 5.42
CA ALA A 39 -2.10 -6.98 4.72
C ALA A 39 -2.64 -5.59 5.08
N TRP A 40 -3.95 -5.38 4.97
CA TRP A 40 -4.54 -4.07 5.23
C TRP A 40 -4.68 -3.72 6.72
N ASP A 41 -4.44 -4.67 7.63
CA ASP A 41 -4.25 -4.39 9.06
C ASP A 41 -2.82 -3.93 9.40
N ILE A 42 -1.84 -4.06 8.50
CA ILE A 42 -0.42 -3.73 8.78
C ILE A 42 -0.27 -2.31 9.37
N PRO A 43 -0.81 -1.24 8.76
CA PRO A 43 -0.64 0.11 9.29
C PRO A 43 -1.17 0.27 10.73
N LEU A 44 -2.35 -0.29 11.05
CA LEU A 44 -2.92 -0.22 12.40
C LEU A 44 -2.14 -1.10 13.41
N LYS A 45 -1.55 -2.21 12.96
CA LYS A 45 -0.67 -3.04 13.80
C LYS A 45 0.66 -2.36 14.11
N LEU A 46 1.18 -1.56 13.18
CA LEU A 46 2.40 -0.76 13.38
C LEU A 46 2.13 0.46 14.27
N HIS A 47 0.95 1.08 14.10
CA HIS A 47 0.54 2.29 14.80
C HIS A 47 -0.82 2.11 15.50
N PRO A 48 -0.89 1.31 16.58
CA PRO A 48 -2.13 1.13 17.35
C PRO A 48 -2.64 2.44 17.96
N GLU A 49 -1.76 3.44 18.15
CA GLU A 49 -2.10 4.78 18.59
C GLU A 49 -3.01 5.56 17.64
N PHE A 50 -3.20 5.10 16.39
CA PHE A 50 -4.21 5.65 15.49
C PHE A 50 -5.63 5.54 16.04
N VAL A 51 -5.89 4.59 16.94
CA VAL A 51 -7.14 4.49 17.71
C VAL A 51 -6.78 4.37 19.20
N PRO A 52 -6.49 5.49 19.88
CA PRO A 52 -5.88 5.47 21.20
C PRO A 52 -6.80 4.80 22.23
N GLY A 53 -6.33 3.71 22.84
CA GLY A 53 -7.11 2.93 23.80
C GLY A 53 -8.36 2.26 23.21
N GLY A 54 -8.46 2.15 21.88
CA GLY A 54 -9.65 1.64 21.20
C GLY A 54 -10.79 2.66 21.06
N ASP A 55 -10.59 3.93 21.44
CA ASP A 55 -11.61 4.98 21.35
C ASP A 55 -11.63 5.63 19.95
N ILE A 56 -12.57 5.20 19.09
CA ILE A 56 -12.70 5.71 17.72
C ILE A 56 -13.11 7.19 17.66
N SER A 57 -13.65 7.76 18.74
CA SER A 57 -13.98 9.20 18.78
C SER A 57 -12.74 10.10 18.80
N LYS A 58 -11.58 9.50 19.09
CA LYS A 58 -10.26 10.14 19.12
C LYS A 58 -9.32 9.55 18.08
N ALA A 59 -9.87 8.90 17.05
CA ALA A 59 -9.07 8.36 15.97
C ALA A 59 -8.20 9.45 15.35
N ASP A 60 -6.97 9.08 14.98
CA ASP A 60 -6.05 9.99 14.33
C ASP A 60 -6.68 10.59 13.06
N GLN A 61 -6.46 11.88 12.86
CA GLN A 61 -7.11 12.64 11.78
C GLN A 61 -6.64 12.19 10.40
N GLN A 62 -5.34 11.94 10.23
CA GLN A 62 -4.78 11.55 8.95
C GLN A 62 -5.13 10.09 8.63
N TYR A 63 -5.07 9.20 9.63
CA TYR A 63 -5.58 7.83 9.49
C TYR A 63 -7.05 7.80 9.07
N SER A 64 -7.91 8.57 9.76
CA SER A 64 -9.33 8.70 9.42
C SER A 64 -9.54 9.23 7.99
N THR A 65 -8.72 10.19 7.56
CA THR A 65 -8.75 10.74 6.20
C THR A 65 -8.37 9.69 5.15
N LEU A 66 -7.35 8.87 5.41
CA LEU A 66 -6.95 7.78 4.52
C LEU A 66 -8.07 6.74 4.37
N LEU A 67 -8.75 6.40 5.46
CA LEU A 67 -9.90 5.49 5.40
C LEU A 67 -11.08 6.10 4.62
N ALA A 68 -11.35 7.39 4.79
CA ALA A 68 -12.37 8.08 4.01
C ALA A 68 -12.05 8.09 2.51
N GLN A 69 -10.78 8.28 2.12
CA GLN A 69 -10.33 8.19 0.73
C GLN A 69 -10.54 6.78 0.15
N GLU A 70 -10.34 5.72 0.94
CA GLU A 70 -10.60 4.35 0.50
C GLU A 70 -12.10 4.09 0.28
N LEU A 71 -12.96 4.62 1.15
CA LEU A 71 -14.41 4.53 0.96
C LEU A 71 -14.86 5.26 -0.29
N ALA A 72 -14.35 6.48 -0.52
CA ALA A 72 -14.63 7.26 -1.73
C ALA A 72 -14.17 6.52 -2.99
N ASN A 73 -12.98 5.93 -2.97
CA ASN A 73 -12.48 5.11 -4.08
C ASN A 73 -13.38 3.88 -4.32
N GLY A 74 -13.85 3.21 -3.27
CA GLY A 74 -14.81 2.11 -3.39
C GLY A 74 -16.10 2.54 -4.13
N VAL A 75 -16.60 3.73 -3.84
CA VAL A 75 -17.75 4.31 -4.57
C VAL A 75 -17.41 4.55 -6.04
N THR A 76 -16.25 5.15 -6.35
CA THR A 76 -15.80 5.37 -7.73
C THR A 76 -15.62 4.08 -8.50
N ILE A 77 -15.06 3.04 -7.88
CA ILE A 77 -14.97 1.68 -8.46
C ILE A 77 -16.37 1.16 -8.80
N GLY A 78 -17.34 1.31 -7.91
CA GLY A 78 -18.73 0.91 -8.16
C GLY A 78 -19.33 1.54 -9.42
N PHE A 79 -19.09 2.84 -9.64
CA PHE A 79 -19.50 3.51 -10.88
C PHE A 79 -18.73 3.02 -12.11
N ARG A 80 -17.40 2.89 -12.01
CA ARG A 80 -16.56 2.42 -13.11
C ARG A 80 -16.86 0.98 -13.52
N MET A 81 -17.28 0.13 -12.59
CA MET A 81 -17.70 -1.25 -12.86
C MET A 81 -18.87 -1.36 -13.86
N VAL A 82 -19.64 -0.28 -14.07
CA VAL A 82 -20.73 -0.25 -15.07
C VAL A 82 -20.19 -0.21 -16.50
N ASN A 83 -19.14 0.58 -16.76
CA ASN A 83 -18.66 0.88 -18.11
C ASN A 83 -17.25 0.36 -18.41
N GLU A 84 -16.44 0.13 -17.38
CA GLU A 84 -15.02 -0.20 -17.45
C GLU A 84 -14.71 -1.53 -16.74
N LYS A 85 -15.70 -2.43 -16.63
CA LYS A 85 -15.59 -3.67 -15.85
C LYS A 85 -14.32 -4.47 -16.16
N GLU A 86 -13.97 -4.63 -17.43
CA GLU A 86 -12.79 -5.41 -17.83
C GLU A 86 -11.50 -4.80 -17.30
N ARG A 87 -11.33 -3.48 -17.45
CA ARG A 87 -10.17 -2.75 -16.92
C ARG A 87 -10.13 -2.82 -15.39
N VAL A 88 -11.25 -2.52 -14.73
CA VAL A 88 -11.33 -2.51 -13.27
C VAL A 88 -11.05 -3.91 -12.70
N CYS A 89 -11.60 -4.96 -13.30
CA CYS A 89 -11.41 -6.32 -12.80
C CYS A 89 -10.01 -6.86 -13.10
N ASN A 90 -9.56 -6.78 -14.35
CA ASN A 90 -8.37 -7.49 -14.81
C ASN A 90 -7.10 -6.63 -14.80
N GLY A 91 -7.24 -5.31 -14.75
CA GLY A 91 -6.11 -4.37 -14.60
C GLY A 91 -5.88 -3.92 -13.17
N GLU A 92 -6.96 -3.76 -12.38
CA GLU A 92 -6.89 -3.10 -11.08
C GLU A 92 -7.11 -4.09 -9.91
N ILE A 93 -8.31 -4.67 -9.78
CA ILE A 93 -8.74 -5.36 -8.55
C ILE A 93 -8.14 -6.76 -8.40
N LEU A 94 -8.33 -7.65 -9.38
CA LEU A 94 -7.87 -9.04 -9.26
C LEU A 94 -6.33 -9.15 -9.23
N PRO A 95 -5.56 -8.39 -10.04
CA PRO A 95 -4.11 -8.36 -9.93
C PRO A 95 -3.62 -7.83 -8.57
N LEU A 96 -4.27 -6.81 -8.02
CA LEU A 96 -3.94 -6.27 -6.69
C LEU A 96 -4.10 -7.33 -5.61
N LEU A 97 -5.26 -7.98 -5.54
CA LEU A 97 -5.54 -9.01 -4.54
C LEU A 97 -4.58 -10.21 -4.65
N THR A 98 -4.33 -10.68 -5.88
CA THR A 98 -3.45 -11.82 -6.13
C THR A 98 -2.01 -11.50 -5.78
N SER A 99 -1.50 -10.33 -6.20
CA SER A 99 -0.12 -9.92 -5.93
C SER A 99 0.14 -9.67 -4.45
N MET A 100 -0.77 -8.99 -3.73
CA MET A 100 -0.63 -8.78 -2.28
C MET A 100 -0.56 -10.10 -1.53
N ALA A 101 -1.44 -11.06 -1.86
CA ALA A 101 -1.44 -12.37 -1.21
C ALA A 101 -0.12 -13.12 -1.42
N GLN A 102 0.35 -13.20 -2.67
CA GLN A 102 1.62 -13.85 -3.00
C GLN A 102 2.82 -13.19 -2.31
N ASN A 103 2.86 -11.86 -2.31
CA ASN A 103 3.95 -11.11 -1.68
C ASN A 103 3.95 -11.28 -0.15
N LEU A 104 2.78 -11.22 0.49
CA LEU A 104 2.66 -11.44 1.94
C LEU A 104 3.09 -12.85 2.32
N ASP A 105 2.63 -13.87 1.60
CA ASP A 105 3.00 -15.26 1.87
C ASP A 105 4.51 -15.48 1.68
N ARG A 106 5.13 -14.84 0.66
CA ARG A 106 6.58 -14.87 0.46
C ARG A 106 7.34 -14.18 1.59
N ILE A 107 6.86 -13.03 2.07
CA ILE A 107 7.44 -12.34 3.22
C ILE A 107 7.36 -13.23 4.47
N LYS A 108 6.19 -13.80 4.76
CA LYS A 108 5.98 -14.67 5.92
C LYS A 108 6.82 -15.93 5.86
N ALA A 109 6.99 -16.52 4.68
CA ALA A 109 7.87 -17.67 4.48
C ALA A 109 9.35 -17.34 4.76
N ARG A 110 9.78 -16.10 4.47
CA ARG A 110 11.17 -15.64 4.67
C ARG A 110 11.46 -15.17 6.09
N PHE A 111 10.50 -14.50 6.73
CA PHE A 111 10.71 -13.76 7.98
C PHE A 111 9.87 -14.27 9.16
N GLY A 112 9.00 -15.27 8.94
CA GLY A 112 8.13 -15.82 9.96
C GLY A 112 7.08 -14.83 10.46
N SER A 113 6.57 -15.07 11.68
CA SER A 113 5.57 -14.20 12.32
C SER A 113 6.09 -12.81 12.72
N GLY A 114 7.42 -12.63 12.78
CA GLY A 114 8.08 -11.36 13.11
C GLY A 114 8.25 -10.41 11.92
N TYR A 115 7.62 -10.68 10.77
CA TYR A 115 7.88 -9.90 9.54
C TYR A 115 7.60 -8.40 9.68
N LEU A 116 6.70 -7.99 10.58
CA LEU A 116 6.40 -6.58 10.83
C LEU A 116 7.63 -5.78 11.27
N ASP A 117 8.65 -6.42 11.87
CA ASP A 117 9.90 -5.75 12.25
C ASP A 117 10.65 -5.18 11.04
N ARG A 118 10.42 -5.72 9.83
CA ARG A 118 10.99 -5.20 8.58
C ARG A 118 10.43 -3.84 8.19
N PHE A 119 9.23 -3.51 8.62
CA PHE A 119 8.53 -2.27 8.29
C PHE A 119 8.77 -1.16 9.33
N LYS A 120 9.41 -1.50 10.45
CA LYS A 120 9.75 -0.54 11.51
C LYS A 120 10.98 0.30 11.13
N GLY A 121 11.16 1.43 11.81
CA GLY A 121 12.35 2.28 11.67
C GLY A 121 12.31 3.24 10.49
N SER A 122 11.22 3.27 9.72
CA SER A 122 10.95 4.36 8.78
C SER A 122 10.56 5.64 9.54
N PRO A 123 10.97 6.84 9.10
CA PRO A 123 10.43 8.10 9.63
C PRO A 123 8.98 8.36 9.21
N ASN A 124 8.47 7.60 8.23
CA ASN A 124 7.09 7.69 7.76
C ASN A 124 6.14 6.98 8.74
N VAL A 125 5.06 7.66 9.11
CA VAL A 125 4.07 7.19 10.09
C VAL A 125 2.84 6.61 9.38
N TYR A 126 2.49 7.14 8.21
CA TYR A 126 1.34 6.68 7.44
C TYR A 126 1.78 5.83 6.25
N PRO A 127 0.96 4.86 5.81
CA PRO A 127 1.33 3.98 4.71
C PRO A 127 1.52 4.75 3.40
N THR A 128 0.88 5.91 3.24
CA THR A 128 0.92 6.74 2.03
C THR A 128 1.97 7.86 2.08
N ASP A 129 2.76 7.95 3.15
CA ASP A 129 3.77 9.00 3.27
C ASP A 129 4.82 8.87 2.17
N VAL A 130 5.25 10.03 1.66
CA VAL A 130 6.36 10.17 0.72
C VAL A 130 7.33 11.16 1.33
N GLY A 131 8.47 10.65 1.77
CA GLY A 131 9.56 11.39 2.38
C GLY A 131 10.84 11.29 1.55
N LEU A 132 11.94 11.69 2.17
CA LEU A 132 13.26 11.64 1.56
C LEU A 132 14.08 10.48 2.13
N SER A 133 14.79 9.76 1.28
CA SER A 133 15.68 8.69 1.71
C SER A 133 16.91 9.27 2.42
N PRO A 134 17.29 8.78 3.61
CA PRO A 134 18.51 9.23 4.27
C PRO A 134 19.74 8.80 3.48
N ASP A 135 20.80 9.59 3.57
CA ASP A 135 22.15 9.20 3.18
C ASP A 135 22.80 8.27 4.24
N ALA A 136 24.04 7.86 4.00
CA ALA A 136 24.76 6.94 4.89
C ALA A 136 24.97 7.46 6.32
N SER A 137 24.85 8.77 6.57
CA SER A 137 24.96 9.41 7.88
C SER A 137 23.60 9.61 8.57
N GLY A 138 22.50 9.22 7.93
CA GLY A 138 21.14 9.47 8.42
C GLY A 138 20.60 10.86 8.08
N GLY A 139 21.37 11.68 7.34
CA GLY A 139 20.98 13.02 6.89
C GLY A 139 20.30 13.01 5.52
N ILE A 140 19.89 14.19 5.06
CA ILE A 140 19.39 14.41 3.70
C ILE A 140 20.45 15.16 2.89
N SER A 141 20.75 14.68 1.69
CA SER A 141 21.68 15.31 0.76
C SER A 141 21.13 15.32 -0.67
N GLN A 142 21.87 15.90 -1.62
CA GLN A 142 21.49 15.87 -3.04
C GLN A 142 21.42 14.43 -3.60
N GLU A 143 22.15 13.50 -2.97
CA GLU A 143 22.11 12.07 -3.33
C GLU A 143 20.90 11.34 -2.76
N SER A 144 20.12 11.95 -1.87
CA SER A 144 18.83 11.43 -1.42
C SER A 144 17.84 11.33 -2.60
N GLY A 145 16.77 10.58 -2.39
CA GLY A 145 15.63 10.53 -3.30
C GLY A 145 14.38 10.16 -2.53
N LEU A 146 13.50 9.34 -3.11
CA LEU A 146 12.20 9.04 -2.53
C LEU A 146 12.24 7.87 -1.53
N LEU A 147 11.68 8.10 -0.33
CA LEU A 147 11.36 7.07 0.65
C LEU A 147 9.85 7.05 0.87
N VAL A 148 9.20 6.00 0.39
CA VAL A 148 7.75 5.87 0.35
C VAL A 148 7.29 4.86 1.40
N SER A 149 6.15 5.10 2.03
CA SER A 149 5.52 4.17 2.97
C SER A 149 6.47 3.73 4.09
N TYR A 150 6.27 2.52 4.62
CA TYR A 150 7.08 1.94 5.68
C TYR A 150 8.40 1.34 5.18
N GLY A 151 9.24 2.16 4.54
CA GLY A 151 10.62 1.79 4.18
C GLY A 151 10.84 1.41 2.71
N VAL A 152 9.90 1.72 1.81
CA VAL A 152 10.10 1.52 0.36
C VAL A 152 11.04 2.59 -0.16
N ASN A 153 12.34 2.29 -0.15
CA ASN A 153 13.38 3.20 -0.60
C ASN A 153 13.56 3.10 -2.11
N LEU A 154 12.86 3.96 -2.86
CA LEU A 154 12.93 3.98 -4.32
C LEU A 154 14.28 4.49 -4.82
N ARG A 155 14.95 5.39 -4.06
CA ARG A 155 16.27 5.92 -4.41
C ARG A 155 17.32 4.83 -4.53
N THR A 156 17.27 3.83 -3.65
CA THR A 156 18.23 2.72 -3.60
C THR A 156 17.71 1.44 -4.27
N LEU A 157 16.48 1.45 -4.78
CA LEU A 157 15.89 0.29 -5.43
C LEU A 157 16.57 0.02 -6.77
N ALA A 158 17.22 -1.14 -6.89
CA ALA A 158 17.89 -1.53 -8.12
C ALA A 158 16.88 -1.80 -9.25
N PRO A 159 17.18 -1.43 -10.51
CA PRO A 159 16.29 -1.69 -11.65
C PRO A 159 15.89 -3.16 -11.81
N GLY A 160 16.82 -4.10 -11.55
CA GLY A 160 16.53 -5.54 -11.59
C GLY A 160 15.54 -5.99 -10.52
N THR A 161 15.67 -5.46 -9.29
CA THR A 161 14.72 -5.74 -8.20
C THR A 161 13.35 -5.14 -8.51
N TRP A 162 13.29 -3.91 -9.04
CA TRP A 162 12.05 -3.29 -9.48
C TRP A 162 11.32 -4.13 -10.55
N GLN A 163 12.04 -4.65 -11.53
CA GLN A 163 11.46 -5.54 -12.55
C GLN A 163 10.87 -6.81 -11.93
N ALA A 164 11.55 -7.39 -10.93
CA ALA A 164 11.13 -8.59 -10.22
C ALA A 164 9.95 -8.38 -9.25
N MET A 165 9.60 -7.13 -8.91
CA MET A 165 8.46 -6.85 -8.03
C MET A 165 7.15 -7.23 -8.71
N THR A 166 6.37 -8.08 -8.03
CA THR A 166 5.01 -8.46 -8.46
C THR A 166 4.02 -7.38 -8.02
N LEU A 167 3.64 -6.52 -8.95
CA LEU A 167 2.73 -5.39 -8.74
C LEU A 167 1.74 -5.24 -9.89
N PRO A 168 0.52 -4.71 -9.64
CA PRO A 168 -0.38 -4.23 -10.68
C PRO A 168 0.25 -3.11 -11.52
N GLU A 169 -0.19 -3.01 -12.78
CA GLU A 169 0.36 -2.07 -13.76
C GLU A 169 0.19 -0.60 -13.34
N ASP A 170 -0.97 -0.24 -12.78
CA ASP A 170 -1.23 1.13 -12.31
C ASP A 170 -0.24 1.57 -11.23
N ILE A 171 0.12 0.68 -10.30
CA ILE A 171 1.12 0.96 -9.26
C ILE A 171 2.52 1.03 -9.87
N LYS A 172 2.85 0.13 -10.81
CA LYS A 172 4.14 0.19 -11.53
C LYS A 172 4.31 1.49 -12.31
N THR A 173 3.26 1.93 -13.00
CA THR A 173 3.28 3.17 -13.78
C THR A 173 3.40 4.40 -12.87
N LEU A 174 2.67 4.43 -11.75
CA LEU A 174 2.73 5.52 -10.77
C LEU A 174 4.13 5.68 -10.16
N VAL A 175 4.75 4.57 -9.77
CA VAL A 175 5.97 4.57 -8.92
C VAL A 175 7.26 4.45 -9.74
N GLY A 176 7.19 3.82 -10.92
CA GLY A 176 8.34 3.56 -11.79
C GLY A 176 9.25 4.77 -12.04
N PRO A 177 8.72 5.98 -12.33
CA PRO A 177 9.54 7.18 -12.52
C PRO A 177 10.39 7.57 -11.31
N GLY A 178 10.04 7.12 -10.09
CA GLY A 178 10.76 7.41 -8.86
C GLY A 178 11.93 6.47 -8.56
N VAL A 179 12.06 5.36 -9.30
CA VAL A 179 13.10 4.35 -9.06
C VAL A 179 14.48 4.90 -9.44
N GLY A 180 15.39 4.94 -8.46
CA GLY A 180 16.74 5.49 -8.63
C GLY A 180 16.80 7.01 -8.75
N LEU A 181 15.67 7.72 -8.67
CA LEU A 181 15.59 9.16 -8.89
C LEU A 181 16.22 9.92 -7.72
N ARG A 182 17.16 10.82 -8.04
CA ARG A 182 17.81 11.71 -7.08
C ARG A 182 16.98 12.98 -6.84
N LEU A 183 17.13 13.56 -5.67
CA LEU A 183 16.46 14.79 -5.23
C LEU A 183 16.76 15.98 -6.15
N ASP A 184 17.95 16.02 -6.74
CA ASP A 184 18.40 17.07 -7.66
C ASP A 184 17.97 16.85 -9.12
N ALA A 185 17.27 15.74 -9.42
CA ALA A 185 16.77 15.49 -10.77
C ALA A 185 15.72 16.54 -11.16
N PRO A 186 15.72 17.01 -12.43
CA PRO A 186 14.84 18.10 -12.85
C PRO A 186 13.34 17.77 -12.74
N ASN A 187 12.99 16.48 -12.83
CA ASN A 187 11.62 15.98 -12.71
C ASN A 187 11.30 15.46 -11.29
N PHE A 188 12.18 15.62 -10.30
CA PHE A 188 11.97 15.06 -8.95
C PHE A 188 10.67 15.55 -8.31
N SER A 189 10.42 16.86 -8.33
CA SER A 189 9.22 17.46 -7.73
C SER A 189 7.93 16.90 -8.35
N ASP A 190 7.89 16.75 -9.66
CA ASP A 190 6.71 16.24 -10.37
C ASP A 190 6.44 14.77 -10.02
N VAL A 191 7.50 13.96 -9.97
CA VAL A 191 7.41 12.54 -9.59
C VAL A 191 7.01 12.40 -8.11
N PHE A 192 7.63 13.18 -7.22
CA PHE A 192 7.29 13.22 -5.79
C PHE A 192 5.80 13.51 -5.59
N ASN A 193 5.30 14.57 -6.21
CA ASN A 193 3.90 15.00 -6.06
C ASN A 193 2.91 14.02 -6.71
N THR A 194 3.30 13.42 -7.84
CA THR A 194 2.50 12.40 -8.52
C THR A 194 2.33 11.16 -7.65
N ILE A 195 3.42 10.63 -7.08
CA ILE A 195 3.36 9.48 -6.17
C ILE A 195 2.57 9.84 -4.91
N LYS A 196 2.85 10.98 -4.29
CA LYS A 196 2.16 11.43 -3.07
C LYS A 196 0.65 11.56 -3.27
N SER A 197 0.22 12.06 -4.43
CA SER A 197 -1.20 12.26 -4.72
C SER A 197 -1.90 11.00 -5.25
N GLY A 198 -1.14 10.08 -5.87
CA GLY A 198 -1.68 8.86 -6.47
C GLY A 198 -1.75 7.66 -5.53
N LEU A 199 -0.99 7.66 -4.43
CA LEU A 199 -1.05 6.59 -3.43
C LEU A 199 -2.29 6.70 -2.53
N ARG A 200 -2.82 5.54 -2.17
CA ARG A 200 -3.87 5.37 -1.17
C ARG A 200 -3.45 4.29 -0.19
N TYR A 201 -4.16 4.17 0.93
CA TYR A 201 -3.87 3.19 1.98
C TYR A 201 -3.68 1.77 1.41
N THR A 202 -4.61 1.31 0.57
CA THR A 202 -4.63 -0.04 0.01
C THR A 202 -3.51 -0.29 -0.99
N THR A 203 -3.22 0.68 -1.87
CA THR A 203 -2.18 0.55 -2.91
C THR A 203 -0.77 0.78 -2.36
N ALA A 204 -0.62 1.61 -1.34
CA ALA A 204 0.66 1.80 -0.67
C ALA A 204 1.09 0.56 0.13
N VAL A 205 0.14 -0.14 0.77
CA VAL A 205 0.41 -1.45 1.39
C VAL A 205 0.80 -2.49 0.33
N ALA A 206 0.18 -2.48 -0.86
CA ALA A 206 0.57 -3.38 -1.94
C ALA A 206 2.01 -3.10 -2.43
N LEU A 207 2.38 -1.83 -2.59
CA LEU A 207 3.75 -1.41 -2.91
C LEU A 207 4.74 -1.87 -1.83
N LEU A 208 4.41 -1.69 -0.55
CA LEU A 208 5.21 -2.14 0.59
C LEU A 208 5.49 -3.64 0.52
N LEU A 209 4.44 -4.45 0.37
CA LEU A 209 4.57 -5.90 0.33
C LEU A 209 5.39 -6.36 -0.89
N ALA A 210 5.17 -5.77 -2.07
CA ALA A 210 5.94 -6.13 -3.25
C ALA A 210 7.43 -5.81 -3.09
N TYR A 211 7.76 -4.66 -2.48
CA TYR A 211 9.13 -4.25 -2.23
C TYR A 211 9.82 -5.24 -1.29
N PHE A 212 9.25 -5.48 -0.09
CA PHE A 212 9.86 -6.37 0.91
C PHE A 212 9.84 -7.86 0.53
N ALA A 213 8.96 -8.27 -0.37
CA ALA A 213 9.01 -9.61 -0.94
C ALA A 213 10.20 -9.79 -1.90
N ALA A 214 10.62 -8.71 -2.57
CA ALA A 214 11.68 -8.71 -3.59
C ALA A 214 13.08 -8.40 -3.04
N ILE A 215 13.20 -7.61 -1.96
CA ILE A 215 14.50 -7.27 -1.33
C ILE A 215 14.95 -8.28 -0.26
#